data_AF-A0A946NNH2-F1
#
_entry.id   AF-A0A946NNH2-F1
#
_cell.length_a   1.000
_cell.length_b   1.000
_cell.length_c   1.000
_cell.angle_alpha   90.00
_cell.angle_beta   90.00
_cell.angle_gamma   90.00
#
_symmetry.space_group_name_H-M   'P 1'
#
loop_
_entity.id
_entity.type
_entity.pdbx_description
1 polymer ?
#
loop_
_entity_poly.entity_id
_entity_poly.type
_entity_poly.pdbx_seq_one_letter_code
_entity_poly.pdbx_strand_id
1 'polypeptide(L)'
;MKKLFIYITLIALVVSCSKEYGSDEYGGYEMMTDYMLSEYEQGAALRQISKSGEFQAATPGTSVVNWTFEPHDPESGALTQNVEMYLSYNGGAEVLYQTIDRSAMTEGPVGLPRFDVSLSLNAALGAMGISSFSGNDVVTVRFQLNLTNGKSYSRSGVTGSMTQSYFRSPFQYPLIIGCRFDANNTGSVAGIYTINGNDSFGDGWNGATVEFTVDGVTTVISMPSGSDVSKTITVPASASTLGIAFTSGDWDSEVTYQVEWTDLNGANGQTALSDGASPAVGFKALNICN
;
A
#
# COMPACT_ATOMS: atom_id res chain seq x y z
N MET A 1 43.31 -16.66 61.36
CA MET A 1 42.45 -16.89 60.17
C MET A 1 41.13 -16.12 60.36
N LYS A 2 40.85 -15.16 59.45
CA LYS A 2 39.55 -14.64 58.96
C LYS A 2 38.45 -14.29 60.01
N LYS A 3 38.25 -12.99 60.34
CA LYS A 3 37.26 -12.01 59.76
C LYS A 3 35.81 -12.50 59.84
N LEU A 4 35.01 -12.07 60.83
CA LEU A 4 34.12 -10.88 60.85
C LEU A 4 33.23 -10.76 59.61
N PHE A 5 31.89 -10.80 59.79
CA PHE A 5 30.78 -10.11 59.10
C PHE A 5 29.48 -10.98 59.23
N ILE A 6 28.23 -10.51 59.32
CA ILE A 6 27.53 -9.39 59.96
C ILE A 6 26.04 -9.53 59.50
N TYR A 7 25.09 -9.50 60.45
CA TYR A 7 23.68 -9.06 60.39
C TYR A 7 22.69 -9.80 59.46
N ILE A 8 21.70 -10.53 60.00
CA ILE A 8 20.35 -10.08 60.45
C ILE A 8 19.60 -9.35 59.33
N THR A 9 18.85 -10.12 58.55
CA THR A 9 17.86 -9.66 57.58
C THR A 9 16.47 -9.65 58.21
N LEU A 10 16.02 -8.45 58.61
CA LEU A 10 14.62 -8.12 58.82
C LEU A 10 14.34 -6.85 58.00
N ILE A 11 13.86 -7.01 56.76
CA ILE A 11 13.28 -5.92 55.99
C ILE A 11 11.92 -6.39 55.48
N ALA A 12 10.90 -5.72 56.00
CA ALA A 12 9.51 -5.84 55.60
C ALA A 12 9.37 -5.58 54.09
N LEU A 13 8.92 -6.61 53.37
CA LEU A 13 8.34 -6.45 52.04
C LEU A 13 6.95 -5.84 52.23
N VAL A 14 6.90 -4.51 52.20
CA VAL A 14 5.71 -3.79 51.79
C VAL A 14 5.45 -4.23 50.36
N VAL A 15 4.45 -5.10 50.17
CA VAL A 15 3.86 -5.36 48.87
C VAL A 15 3.23 -4.05 48.42
N SER A 16 4.00 -3.24 47.72
CA SER A 16 3.47 -2.22 46.84
C SER A 16 2.64 -2.96 45.81
N CYS A 17 1.31 -2.81 45.87
CA CYS A 17 0.44 -3.09 44.74
C CYS A 17 0.75 -2.09 43.62
N SER A 18 1.89 -2.25 42.94
CA SER A 18 1.96 -1.86 41.53
C SER A 18 1.12 -2.91 40.80
N LYS A 19 -0.10 -2.53 40.40
CA LYS A 19 -0.79 -3.26 39.35
C LYS A 19 0.17 -3.27 38.15
N GLU A 20 0.73 -4.43 37.86
CA GLU A 20 1.29 -4.71 36.55
C GLU A 20 0.14 -4.53 35.57
N TYR A 21 0.13 -3.41 34.84
CA TYR A 21 -0.62 -3.31 33.60
C TYR A 21 0.15 -4.16 32.57
N GLY A 22 -0.02 -5.48 32.68
CA GLY A 22 0.35 -6.43 31.64
C GLY A 22 -0.44 -6.09 30.38
N SER A 23 0.26 -6.03 29.25
CA SER A 23 -0.28 -5.68 27.93
C SER A 23 -1.09 -6.80 27.29
N ASP A 24 -1.50 -7.80 28.07
CA ASP A 24 -2.14 -9.03 27.64
C ASP A 24 -3.39 -9.26 28.48
N GLU A 25 -4.54 -8.81 27.96
CA GLU A 25 -5.86 -9.49 28.05
C GLU A 25 -7.05 -8.56 27.72
N TYR A 26 -6.87 -7.23 27.67
CA TYR A 26 -7.87 -6.33 27.08
C TYR A 26 -7.24 -4.97 26.72
N GLY A 27 -6.96 -4.76 25.43
CA GLY A 27 -6.76 -3.42 24.86
C GLY A 27 -5.79 -2.47 25.58
N GLY A 28 -4.62 -2.92 26.06
CA GLY A 28 -3.69 -2.03 26.80
C GLY A 28 -3.33 -0.73 26.05
N TYR A 29 -3.25 -0.80 24.72
CA TYR A 29 -3.10 0.39 23.86
C TYR A 29 -4.41 1.17 23.66
N GLU A 30 -5.56 0.50 23.66
CA GLU A 30 -6.88 1.12 23.51
C GLU A 30 -7.30 1.86 24.79
N MET A 31 -7.16 1.24 25.97
CA MET A 31 -7.44 1.90 27.24
C MET A 31 -6.46 3.04 27.56
N MET A 32 -5.20 2.94 27.13
CA MET A 32 -4.25 4.06 27.25
C MET A 32 -4.62 5.20 26.28
N THR A 33 -5.12 4.89 25.08
CA THR A 33 -5.62 5.89 24.11
C THR A 33 -6.86 6.60 24.67
N ASP A 34 -7.83 5.83 25.17
CA ASP A 34 -9.07 6.35 25.74
C ASP A 34 -8.79 7.20 26.99
N TYR A 35 -7.87 6.76 27.86
CA TYR A 35 -7.43 7.52 29.03
C TYR A 35 -6.70 8.82 28.65
N MET A 36 -5.80 8.77 27.65
CA MET A 36 -5.13 9.97 27.16
C MET A 36 -6.09 10.95 26.49
N LEU A 37 -7.20 10.46 25.91
CA LEU A 37 -8.20 11.32 25.28
C LEU A 37 -9.20 11.90 26.29
N SER A 38 -9.52 11.19 27.38
CA SER A 38 -10.33 11.74 28.48
C SER A 38 -9.60 12.81 29.28
N GLU A 39 -8.27 12.77 29.34
CA GLU A 39 -7.43 13.76 30.02
C GLU A 39 -7.02 14.95 29.12
N TYR A 40 -7.35 14.92 27.82
CA TYR A 40 -7.01 15.96 26.83
C TYR A 40 -8.28 16.68 26.32
N GLU A 41 -8.90 17.48 27.18
CA GLU A 41 -10.14 18.26 26.99
C GLU A 41 -10.22 19.21 25.75
N GLN A 42 -9.27 19.24 24.81
CA GLN A 42 -9.23 20.28 23.76
C GLN A 42 -9.08 19.81 22.30
N GLY A 43 -8.99 18.52 22.01
CA GLY A 43 -8.72 18.01 20.65
C GLY A 43 -9.77 17.04 20.09
N ALA A 44 -9.75 16.86 18.76
CA ALA A 44 -10.40 15.73 18.09
C ALA A 44 -9.41 15.04 17.15
N ALA A 45 -9.58 13.74 16.92
CA ALA A 45 -8.71 12.91 16.11
C ALA A 45 -9.53 12.05 15.15
N LEU A 46 -8.94 11.70 14.01
CA LEU A 46 -9.50 10.74 13.07
C LEU A 46 -8.60 9.51 13.04
N ARG A 47 -8.90 8.54 13.92
CA ARG A 47 -8.08 7.34 14.07
C ARG A 47 -8.23 6.44 12.86
N GLN A 48 -7.12 6.10 12.19
CA GLN A 48 -7.09 5.07 11.16
C GLN A 48 -7.11 3.69 11.82
N ILE A 49 -8.20 2.94 11.62
CA ILE A 49 -8.31 1.54 12.06
C ILE A 49 -7.58 0.63 11.07
N SER A 50 -7.83 0.81 9.77
CA SER A 50 -7.22 0.01 8.72
C SER A 50 -6.98 0.84 7.46
N LYS A 51 -6.01 0.41 6.66
CA LYS A 51 -5.80 0.85 5.28
C LYS A 51 -5.35 -0.33 4.46
N SER A 52 -5.93 -0.53 3.28
CA SER A 52 -5.53 -1.58 2.34
C SER A 52 -5.65 -1.09 0.90
N GLY A 53 -4.99 -1.81 -0.01
CA GLY A 53 -4.96 -1.47 -1.42
C GLY A 53 -3.96 -0.38 -1.77
N GLU A 54 -3.76 -0.20 -3.07
CA GLU A 54 -2.76 0.67 -3.67
C GLU A 54 -3.20 1.09 -5.08
N PHE A 55 -2.57 2.15 -5.58
CA PHE A 55 -2.76 2.60 -6.95
C PHE A 55 -1.64 2.07 -7.82
N GLN A 56 -1.99 1.57 -9.01
CA GLN A 56 -1.04 1.08 -10.01
C GLN A 56 -1.39 1.66 -11.38
N ALA A 57 -0.42 2.29 -12.04
CA ALA A 57 -0.59 2.89 -13.35
C ALA A 57 -0.95 1.86 -14.43
N ALA A 58 -0.43 0.65 -14.28
CA ALA A 58 -0.70 -0.49 -15.14
C ALA A 58 -2.16 -0.97 -15.08
N THR A 59 -2.83 -0.83 -13.93
CA THR A 59 -4.19 -1.35 -13.72
C THR A 59 -5.09 -0.31 -13.03
N PRO A 60 -5.37 0.84 -13.68
CA PRO A 60 -6.07 1.95 -13.03
C PRO A 60 -7.54 1.61 -12.73
N GLY A 61 -8.15 0.72 -13.53
CA GLY A 61 -9.54 0.29 -13.36
C GLY A 61 -9.80 -0.60 -12.13
N THR A 62 -8.78 -1.30 -11.63
CA THR A 62 -8.88 -2.18 -10.46
C THR A 62 -8.15 -1.62 -9.24
N SER A 63 -7.44 -0.51 -9.41
CA SER A 63 -6.71 0.19 -8.35
C SER A 63 -7.66 0.90 -7.40
N VAL A 64 -7.81 0.35 -6.19
CA VAL A 64 -8.68 0.89 -5.13
C VAL A 64 -7.93 0.89 -3.80
N VAL A 65 -8.03 2.00 -3.07
CA VAL A 65 -7.56 2.11 -1.69
C VAL A 65 -8.76 2.21 -0.76
N ASN A 66 -8.74 1.43 0.31
CA ASN A 66 -9.78 1.39 1.33
C ASN A 66 -9.21 1.83 2.67
N TRP A 67 -10.02 2.56 3.43
CA TRP A 67 -9.73 2.92 4.82
C TRP A 67 -10.94 2.63 5.69
N THR A 68 -10.66 2.29 6.93
CA THR A 68 -11.63 2.33 8.03
C THR A 68 -11.17 3.39 9.01
N PHE A 69 -12.05 4.34 9.32
CA PHE A 69 -11.78 5.42 10.25
C PHE A 69 -12.74 5.41 11.43
N GLU A 70 -12.25 5.93 12.54
CA GLU A 70 -12.99 6.09 13.79
C GLU A 70 -12.73 7.52 14.33
N PRO A 71 -13.69 8.44 14.17
CA PRO A 71 -13.62 9.75 14.79
C PRO A 71 -13.60 9.65 16.31
N HIS A 72 -12.76 10.47 16.92
CA HIS A 72 -12.73 10.66 18.36
C HIS A 72 -12.76 12.15 18.66
N ASP A 73 -13.61 12.54 19.61
CA ASP A 73 -13.76 13.91 20.07
C ASP A 73 -13.98 13.92 21.61
N PRO A 74 -14.04 15.09 22.28
CA PRO A 74 -14.16 15.15 23.74
C PRO A 74 -15.42 14.52 24.33
N GLU A 75 -16.45 14.22 23.52
CA GLU A 75 -17.67 13.52 23.95
C GLU A 75 -17.74 12.11 23.33
N SER A 76 -16.59 11.47 23.18
CA SER A 76 -16.48 10.09 22.66
C SER A 76 -17.18 9.91 21.30
N GLY A 77 -16.98 10.87 20.39
CA GLY A 77 -17.55 10.79 19.04
C GLY A 77 -18.97 11.36 18.92
N ALA A 78 -19.59 11.80 20.02
CA ALA A 78 -20.93 12.38 20.00
C ALA A 78 -20.96 13.75 19.31
N LEU A 79 -19.83 14.49 19.31
CA LEU A 79 -19.73 15.78 18.62
C LEU A 79 -19.43 15.63 17.13
N THR A 80 -19.11 14.44 16.63
CA THR A 80 -18.80 14.21 15.22
C THR A 80 -20.01 14.59 14.34
N GLN A 81 -19.85 15.62 13.51
CA GLN A 81 -20.87 16.08 12.56
C GLN A 81 -20.70 15.36 11.23
N ASN A 82 -19.51 15.49 10.63
CA ASN A 82 -19.15 14.83 9.38
C ASN A 82 -17.63 14.77 9.22
N VAL A 83 -17.18 13.96 8.25
CA VAL A 83 -15.81 13.95 7.76
C VAL A 83 -15.81 14.30 6.28
N GLU A 84 -15.09 15.35 5.92
CA GLU A 84 -14.89 15.76 4.53
C GLU A 84 -13.60 15.17 3.99
N MET A 85 -13.65 14.66 2.76
CA MET A 85 -12.52 14.07 2.04
C MET A 85 -12.19 14.95 0.85
N TYR A 86 -10.98 15.50 0.86
CA TYR A 86 -10.41 16.33 -0.18
C TYR A 86 -9.35 15.57 -0.95
N LEU A 87 -9.26 15.83 -2.24
CA LEU A 87 -8.26 15.26 -3.14
C LEU A 87 -7.42 16.37 -3.75
N SER A 88 -6.12 16.14 -3.89
CA SER A 88 -5.24 16.95 -4.73
C SER A 88 -4.26 16.06 -5.50
N TYR A 89 -3.81 16.55 -6.65
CA TYR A 89 -2.91 15.84 -7.54
C TYR A 89 -1.56 16.56 -7.58
N ASN A 90 -0.47 15.87 -7.24
CA ASN A 90 0.91 16.41 -7.28
C ASN A 90 1.07 17.78 -6.57
N GLY A 91 0.37 17.97 -5.45
CA GLY A 91 0.39 19.24 -4.69
C GLY A 91 -0.41 20.38 -5.32
N GLY A 92 -1.28 20.09 -6.29
CA GLY A 92 -2.20 21.04 -6.90
C GLY A 92 -3.37 21.46 -6.00
N ALA A 93 -4.38 22.09 -6.61
CA ALA A 93 -5.56 22.55 -5.90
C ALA A 93 -6.36 21.38 -5.29
N GLU A 94 -6.91 21.61 -4.10
CA GLU A 94 -7.79 20.64 -3.44
C GLU A 94 -9.22 20.72 -3.99
N VAL A 95 -9.82 19.55 -4.21
CA VAL A 95 -11.23 19.38 -4.57
C VAL A 95 -11.91 18.58 -3.46
N LEU A 96 -13.06 19.05 -2.98
CA LEU A 96 -13.91 18.26 -2.09
C LEU A 96 -14.52 17.10 -2.89
N TYR A 97 -14.15 15.87 -2.54
CA TYR A 97 -14.61 14.66 -3.21
C TYR A 97 -15.87 14.09 -2.58
N GLN A 98 -15.91 14.01 -1.24
CA GLN A 98 -17.01 13.40 -0.51
C GLN A 98 -17.14 13.99 0.89
N THR A 99 -18.38 14.08 1.38
CA THR A 99 -18.70 14.34 2.78
C THR A 99 -19.35 13.09 3.36
N ILE A 100 -18.81 12.59 4.48
CA ILE A 100 -19.34 11.44 5.22
C ILE A 100 -20.02 11.99 6.47
N ASP A 101 -21.35 12.09 6.44
CA ASP A 101 -22.13 12.56 7.57
C ASP A 101 -22.17 11.53 8.72
N ARG A 102 -22.38 12.00 9.95
CA ARG A 102 -22.51 11.14 11.14
C ARG A 102 -23.58 10.06 10.99
N SER A 103 -24.63 10.32 10.21
CA SER A 103 -25.71 9.38 9.91
C SER A 103 -25.28 8.19 9.06
N ALA A 104 -24.17 8.30 8.33
CA ALA A 104 -23.58 7.20 7.54
C ALA A 104 -22.58 6.36 8.36
N MET A 105 -22.31 6.73 9.61
CA MET A 105 -21.35 6.04 10.48
C MET A 105 -22.07 5.05 11.40
N THR A 106 -21.46 3.88 11.60
CA THR A 106 -21.94 2.87 12.54
C THR A 106 -21.24 2.98 13.89
N GLU A 107 -21.73 2.29 14.91
CA GLU A 107 -21.03 2.16 16.19
C GLU A 107 -19.92 1.11 16.06
N GLY A 108 -18.70 1.49 16.45
CA GLY A 108 -17.54 0.62 16.49
C GLY A 108 -17.51 -0.24 17.78
N PRO A 109 -16.56 -1.20 17.88
CA PRO A 109 -16.45 -2.11 19.04
C PRO A 109 -16.26 -1.43 20.40
N VAL A 110 -15.79 -0.18 20.40
CA VAL A 110 -15.56 0.63 21.61
C VAL A 110 -16.61 1.73 21.81
N GLY A 111 -17.73 1.69 21.08
CA GLY A 111 -18.82 2.67 21.19
C GLY A 111 -18.60 3.98 20.41
N LEU A 112 -17.47 4.12 19.70
CA LEU A 112 -17.15 5.29 18.89
C LEU A 112 -17.77 5.20 17.47
N PRO A 113 -18.05 6.32 16.78
CA PRO A 113 -18.45 6.33 15.39
C PRO A 113 -17.38 5.65 14.51
N ARG A 114 -17.78 4.85 13.54
CA ARG A 114 -16.89 4.19 12.58
C ARG A 114 -17.47 4.25 11.18
N PHE A 115 -16.60 4.44 10.18
CA PHE A 115 -16.99 4.41 8.78
C PHE A 115 -15.88 3.87 7.89
N ASP A 116 -16.31 3.32 6.76
CA ASP A 116 -15.41 2.87 5.69
C ASP A 116 -15.48 3.84 4.52
N VAL A 117 -14.33 4.07 3.89
CA VAL A 117 -14.23 4.89 2.68
C VAL A 117 -13.32 4.20 1.68
N SER A 118 -13.74 4.20 0.43
CA SER A 118 -12.99 3.61 -0.69
C SER A 118 -12.76 4.68 -1.77
N LEU A 119 -11.56 4.70 -2.34
CA LEU A 119 -11.21 5.56 -3.45
C LEU A 119 -10.58 4.72 -4.56
N SER A 120 -11.20 4.70 -5.74
CA SER A 120 -10.54 4.16 -6.93
C SER A 120 -9.68 5.23 -7.60
N LEU A 121 -8.61 4.81 -8.28
CA LEU A 121 -7.73 5.73 -9.01
C LEU A 121 -8.53 6.53 -10.05
N ASN A 122 -9.39 5.87 -10.82
CA ASN A 122 -10.23 6.51 -11.83
C ASN A 122 -11.20 7.55 -11.24
N ALA A 123 -11.81 7.26 -10.09
CA ALA A 123 -12.70 8.23 -9.42
C ALA A 123 -11.93 9.44 -8.91
N ALA A 124 -10.73 9.22 -8.35
CA ALA A 124 -9.88 10.30 -7.87
C ALA A 124 -9.45 11.25 -9.01
N LEU A 125 -8.92 10.68 -10.10
CA LEU A 125 -8.49 11.45 -11.26
C LEU A 125 -9.67 12.16 -11.92
N GLY A 126 -10.81 11.48 -12.08
CA GLY A 126 -12.03 12.06 -12.64
C GLY A 126 -12.57 13.24 -11.83
N ALA A 127 -12.60 13.12 -10.50
CA ALA A 127 -13.05 14.20 -9.62
C ALA A 127 -12.14 15.45 -9.70
N MET A 128 -10.85 15.26 -9.94
CA MET A 128 -9.87 16.34 -10.09
C MET A 128 -9.72 16.82 -11.55
N GLY A 129 -10.41 16.19 -12.51
CA GLY A 129 -10.30 16.53 -13.93
C GLY A 129 -8.94 16.17 -14.56
N ILE A 130 -8.23 15.19 -14.01
CA ILE A 130 -6.92 14.74 -14.51
C ILE A 130 -7.12 13.70 -15.61
N SER A 131 -6.65 14.01 -16.82
CA SER A 131 -6.78 13.16 -18.01
C SER A 131 -5.52 12.40 -18.39
N SER A 132 -4.37 12.80 -17.84
CA SER A 132 -3.07 12.17 -18.06
C SER A 132 -2.36 12.07 -16.71
N PHE A 133 -1.80 10.90 -16.44
CA PHE A 133 -1.04 10.59 -15.25
C PHE A 133 0.04 9.59 -15.62
N SER A 134 1.06 9.47 -14.78
CA SER A 134 2.10 8.45 -14.92
C SER A 134 2.40 7.80 -13.57
N GLY A 135 3.13 6.70 -13.60
CA GLY A 135 3.73 6.11 -12.40
C GLY A 135 4.59 7.12 -11.66
N ASN A 136 4.56 7.03 -10.33
CA ASN A 136 5.14 7.96 -9.34
C ASN A 136 4.40 9.27 -9.10
N ASP A 137 3.34 9.57 -9.87
CA ASP A 137 2.45 10.67 -9.52
C ASP A 137 1.73 10.39 -8.19
N VAL A 138 1.33 11.45 -7.50
CA VAL A 138 0.79 11.37 -6.13
C VAL A 138 -0.61 11.96 -6.07
N VAL A 139 -1.57 11.12 -5.71
CA VAL A 139 -2.90 11.54 -5.28
C VAL A 139 -2.86 11.74 -3.76
N THR A 140 -2.98 12.97 -3.31
CA THR A 140 -3.05 13.28 -1.88
C THR A 140 -4.50 13.32 -1.44
N VAL A 141 -4.83 12.49 -0.44
CA VAL A 141 -6.15 12.50 0.22
C VAL A 141 -6.02 13.22 1.55
N ARG A 142 -6.74 14.33 1.73
CA ARG A 142 -6.82 15.03 3.02
C ARG A 142 -8.22 14.87 3.61
N PHE A 143 -8.29 14.51 4.88
CA PHE A 143 -9.54 14.47 5.63
C PHE A 143 -9.67 15.68 6.56
N GLN A 144 -10.90 16.11 6.77
CA GLN A 144 -11.27 17.12 7.75
C GLN A 144 -12.44 16.59 8.59
N LEU A 145 -12.23 16.51 9.90
CA LEU A 145 -13.27 16.18 10.86
C LEU A 145 -13.95 17.46 11.32
N ASN A 146 -15.25 17.58 11.03
CA ASN A 146 -16.07 18.70 11.49
C ASN A 146 -16.94 18.25 12.67
N LEU A 147 -17.02 19.09 13.70
CA LEU A 147 -17.80 18.85 14.90
C LEU A 147 -19.05 19.73 14.94
N THR A 148 -20.09 19.26 15.62
CA THR A 148 -21.39 19.96 15.78
C THR A 148 -21.27 21.28 16.53
N ASN A 149 -20.19 21.47 17.30
CA ASN A 149 -19.86 22.73 17.98
C ASN A 149 -19.15 23.77 17.08
N GLY A 150 -19.02 23.49 15.78
CA GLY A 150 -18.43 24.40 14.79
C GLY A 150 -16.91 24.35 14.68
N LYS A 151 -16.23 23.46 15.42
CA LYS A 151 -14.79 23.24 15.29
C LYS A 151 -14.49 22.24 14.17
N SER A 152 -13.37 22.46 13.49
CA SER A 152 -12.88 21.57 12.42
C SER A 152 -11.42 21.21 12.64
N TYR A 153 -11.07 19.95 12.41
CA TYR A 153 -9.73 19.41 12.61
C TYR A 153 -9.25 18.75 11.31
N SER A 154 -8.05 19.13 10.87
CA SER A 154 -7.36 18.56 9.71
C SER A 154 -5.84 18.71 9.91
N ARG A 155 -5.03 18.63 8.86
CA ARG A 155 -3.56 18.70 8.92
C ARG A 155 -3.01 19.91 9.69
N SER A 156 -3.62 21.09 9.53
CA SER A 156 -3.16 22.34 10.16
C SER A 156 -3.64 22.51 11.61
N GLY A 157 -4.61 21.72 12.06
CA GLY A 157 -5.18 21.80 13.41
C GLY A 157 -4.41 21.00 14.48
N VAL A 158 -3.29 20.37 14.11
CA VAL A 158 -2.48 19.51 14.99
C VAL A 158 -1.28 20.31 15.53
N THR A 159 -1.52 21.31 16.37
CA THR A 159 -0.45 22.11 17.01
C THR A 159 -0.28 21.73 18.49
N GLY A 160 0.90 21.21 18.85
CA GLY A 160 1.34 20.98 20.24
C GLY A 160 0.93 19.62 20.82
N SER A 161 1.91 18.92 21.44
CA SER A 161 1.92 17.61 22.16
C SER A 161 1.10 16.40 21.64
N MET A 162 0.11 16.60 20.78
CA MET A 162 -0.65 15.61 20.00
C MET A 162 0.21 14.84 18.98
N THR A 163 1.50 15.18 18.86
CA THR A 163 2.48 14.55 17.96
C THR A 163 3.24 13.39 18.60
N GLN A 164 2.99 13.04 19.86
CA GLN A 164 3.67 11.88 20.45
C GLN A 164 3.05 10.59 19.94
N SER A 165 3.54 10.10 18.79
CA SER A 165 3.60 8.70 18.31
C SER A 165 2.36 7.78 18.38
N TYR A 166 1.28 8.20 19.01
CA TYR A 166 0.10 7.41 19.38
C TYR A 166 -1.07 7.71 18.42
N PHE A 167 -1.20 8.96 17.97
CA PHE A 167 -2.23 9.35 17.01
C PHE A 167 -1.73 9.15 15.57
N ARG A 168 -2.02 7.98 14.98
CA ARG A 168 -1.94 7.76 13.52
C ARG A 168 -3.06 8.52 12.78
N SER A 169 -3.25 9.80 13.07
CA SER A 169 -4.22 10.67 12.41
C SER A 169 -3.49 11.78 11.65
N PRO A 170 -2.72 11.46 10.59
CA PRO A 170 -2.02 12.48 9.80
C PRO A 170 -2.99 13.42 9.09
N PHE A 171 -4.30 13.09 9.05
CA PHE A 171 -5.35 13.74 8.24
C PHE A 171 -5.00 13.87 6.75
N GLN A 172 -3.86 13.34 6.32
CA GLN A 172 -3.35 13.42 4.96
C GLN A 172 -2.67 12.10 4.61
N TYR A 173 -3.06 11.53 3.48
CA TYR A 173 -2.60 10.25 2.96
C TYR A 173 -2.12 10.46 1.53
N PRO A 174 -0.81 10.61 1.30
CA PRO A 174 -0.26 10.57 -0.04
C PRO A 174 -0.36 9.14 -0.57
N LEU A 175 -1.04 8.98 -1.71
CA LEU A 175 -1.12 7.74 -2.46
C LEU A 175 -0.25 7.91 -3.71
N ILE A 176 0.89 7.23 -3.71
CA ILE A 176 1.75 7.14 -4.89
C ILE A 176 1.09 6.16 -5.86
N ILE A 177 0.96 6.58 -7.12
CA ILE A 177 0.59 5.70 -8.22
C ILE A 177 1.82 4.83 -8.53
N GLY A 178 1.79 3.58 -8.10
CA GLY A 178 2.86 2.62 -8.37
C GLY A 178 2.89 2.18 -9.82
N CYS A 179 3.89 1.36 -10.14
CA CYS A 179 4.10 0.80 -11.47
C CYS A 179 3.98 -0.73 -11.49
N ARG A 180 3.62 -1.35 -10.36
CA ARG A 180 3.61 -2.79 -10.23
C ARG A 180 2.43 -3.38 -11.01
N PHE A 181 2.74 -4.39 -11.82
CA PHE A 181 1.77 -5.22 -12.52
C PHE A 181 2.09 -6.68 -12.33
N ASP A 182 1.19 -7.45 -11.73
CA ASP A 182 1.36 -8.90 -11.58
C ASP A 182 0.89 -9.60 -12.87
N ALA A 183 1.84 -10.03 -13.71
CA ALA A 183 1.57 -10.73 -14.97
C ALA A 183 1.25 -12.21 -14.70
N ASN A 184 0.11 -12.45 -14.04
CA ASN A 184 -0.37 -13.76 -13.57
C ASN A 184 -1.73 -14.16 -14.18
N ASN A 185 -2.02 -13.69 -15.40
CA ASN A 185 -3.28 -13.91 -16.12
C ASN A 185 -4.53 -13.29 -15.47
N THR A 186 -4.41 -12.25 -14.64
CA THR A 186 -5.56 -11.58 -14.00
C THR A 186 -5.92 -10.21 -14.58
N GLY A 187 -5.06 -9.68 -15.45
CA GLY A 187 -5.27 -8.44 -16.19
C GLY A 187 -4.24 -8.33 -17.30
N SER A 188 -4.23 -7.21 -18.02
CA SER A 188 -3.27 -6.98 -19.10
C SER A 188 -2.88 -5.52 -19.19
N VAL A 189 -1.63 -5.27 -19.57
CA VAL A 189 -1.15 -3.95 -19.97
C VAL A 189 -0.78 -4.01 -21.45
N ALA A 190 -1.47 -3.22 -22.26
CA ALA A 190 -1.21 -3.14 -23.69
C ALA A 190 0.21 -2.62 -23.96
N GLY A 191 0.85 -3.11 -25.02
CA GLY A 191 2.18 -2.65 -25.38
C GLY A 191 2.97 -3.68 -26.17
N ILE A 192 4.21 -3.34 -26.46
CA ILE A 192 5.15 -4.22 -27.14
C ILE A 192 6.16 -4.69 -26.10
N TYR A 193 6.21 -6.01 -25.89
CA TYR A 193 7.11 -6.65 -24.95
C TYR A 193 8.25 -7.29 -25.74
N THR A 194 9.50 -7.00 -25.36
CA THR A 194 10.69 -7.66 -25.92
C THR A 194 11.44 -8.36 -24.81
N ILE A 195 11.45 -9.69 -24.88
CA ILE A 195 12.19 -10.54 -23.95
C ILE A 195 13.59 -10.72 -24.53
N ASN A 196 14.61 -10.34 -23.77
CA ASN A 196 16.00 -10.53 -24.10
C ASN A 196 16.62 -11.49 -23.07
N GLY A 197 16.88 -12.71 -23.49
CA GLY A 197 17.49 -13.74 -22.67
C GLY A 197 18.98 -13.87 -22.96
N ASN A 198 19.75 -14.19 -21.93
CA ASN A 198 21.17 -14.49 -22.02
C ASN A 198 21.49 -15.79 -21.26
N ASP A 199 22.45 -16.52 -21.79
CA ASP A 199 23.09 -17.66 -21.15
C ASP A 199 24.59 -17.40 -21.00
N SER A 200 25.13 -17.62 -19.80
CA SER A 200 26.51 -17.25 -19.49
C SER A 200 27.56 -18.25 -19.95
N PHE A 201 27.18 -19.50 -20.26
CA PHE A 201 28.11 -20.55 -20.72
C PHE A 201 28.02 -20.76 -22.25
N GLY A 202 26.97 -20.26 -22.89
CA GLY A 202 26.76 -20.23 -24.32
C GLY A 202 26.23 -21.53 -24.92
N ASP A 203 25.72 -22.45 -24.09
CA ASP A 203 25.16 -23.73 -24.53
C ASP A 203 23.63 -23.77 -24.48
N GLY A 204 22.99 -22.68 -24.04
CA GLY A 204 21.56 -22.48 -24.04
C GLY A 204 20.98 -22.46 -22.62
N TRP A 205 19.68 -22.58 -22.51
CA TRP A 205 18.96 -22.55 -21.23
C TRP A 205 18.67 -23.94 -20.68
N ASN A 206 19.20 -24.99 -21.31
CA ASN A 206 19.18 -26.35 -20.76
C ASN A 206 17.79 -26.82 -20.30
N GLY A 207 16.76 -26.49 -21.09
CA GLY A 207 15.36 -26.85 -20.83
C GLY A 207 14.54 -25.77 -20.11
N ALA A 208 15.17 -24.73 -19.58
CA ALA A 208 14.47 -23.59 -18.99
C ALA A 208 13.77 -22.75 -20.07
N THR A 209 12.64 -22.15 -19.70
CA THR A 209 11.83 -21.36 -20.63
C THR A 209 11.17 -20.16 -19.95
N VAL A 210 10.85 -19.15 -20.76
CA VAL A 210 9.91 -18.09 -20.38
C VAL A 210 8.62 -18.30 -21.17
N GLU A 211 7.52 -18.50 -20.47
CA GLU A 211 6.20 -18.66 -21.04
C GLU A 211 5.45 -17.33 -21.01
N PHE A 212 5.09 -16.83 -22.19
CA PHE A 212 4.35 -15.58 -22.35
C PHE A 212 2.94 -15.89 -22.86
N THR A 213 1.94 -15.67 -22.03
CA THR A 213 0.54 -16.02 -22.30
C THR A 213 -0.31 -14.77 -22.47
N VAL A 214 -0.97 -14.62 -23.61
CA VAL A 214 -1.92 -13.53 -23.89
C VAL A 214 -3.28 -14.15 -24.20
N ASP A 215 -4.31 -13.81 -23.42
CA ASP A 215 -5.67 -14.33 -23.57
C ASP A 215 -5.73 -15.87 -23.70
N GLY A 216 -4.89 -16.56 -22.92
CA GLY A 216 -4.80 -18.03 -22.91
C GLY A 216 -3.95 -18.64 -24.04
N VAL A 217 -3.36 -17.83 -24.93
CA VAL A 217 -2.43 -18.30 -25.98
C VAL A 217 -1.00 -18.11 -25.49
N THR A 218 -0.29 -19.23 -25.28
CA THR A 218 1.08 -19.23 -24.77
C THR A 218 2.12 -19.28 -25.90
N THR A 219 3.06 -18.34 -25.86
CA THR A 219 4.30 -18.35 -26.62
C THR A 219 5.44 -18.77 -25.68
N VAL A 220 6.07 -19.90 -25.98
CA VAL A 220 7.22 -20.40 -25.21
C VAL A 220 8.51 -19.85 -25.80
N ILE A 221 9.32 -19.23 -24.96
CA ILE A 221 10.64 -18.70 -25.28
C ILE A 221 11.67 -19.62 -24.65
N SER A 222 12.49 -20.24 -25.48
CA SER A 222 13.53 -21.19 -25.09
C SER A 222 14.81 -20.91 -25.85
N MET A 223 15.95 -21.29 -25.28
CA MET A 223 17.25 -21.22 -25.94
C MET A 223 17.89 -22.62 -25.96
N PRO A 224 17.69 -23.43 -27.02
CA PRO A 224 18.28 -24.78 -27.07
C PRO A 224 19.81 -24.79 -27.23
N SER A 225 20.39 -23.69 -27.71
CA SER A 225 21.84 -23.51 -27.91
C SER A 225 22.16 -22.03 -28.05
N GLY A 226 23.40 -21.63 -27.75
CA GLY A 226 23.89 -20.26 -27.92
C GLY A 226 23.84 -19.45 -26.62
N SER A 227 24.19 -18.17 -26.72
CA SER A 227 24.32 -17.27 -25.57
C SER A 227 23.20 -16.26 -25.43
N ASP A 228 22.35 -16.10 -26.43
CA ASP A 228 21.34 -15.05 -26.47
C ASP A 228 20.09 -15.46 -27.25
N VAL A 229 18.95 -14.92 -26.81
CA VAL A 229 17.65 -15.07 -27.48
C VAL A 229 16.90 -13.76 -27.34
N SER A 230 16.24 -13.31 -28.40
CA SER A 230 15.34 -12.16 -28.35
C SER A 230 14.01 -12.49 -28.98
N LYS A 231 12.92 -12.15 -28.30
CA LYS A 231 11.56 -12.37 -28.78
C LYS A 231 10.69 -11.17 -28.47
N THR A 232 10.07 -10.61 -29.51
CA THR A 232 9.07 -9.55 -29.38
C THR A 232 7.66 -10.10 -29.50
N ILE A 233 6.77 -9.66 -28.61
CA ILE A 233 5.36 -10.03 -28.52
C ILE A 233 4.55 -8.75 -28.34
N THR A 234 3.49 -8.58 -29.13
CA THR A 234 2.57 -7.45 -28.99
C THR A 234 1.34 -7.88 -28.20
N VAL A 235 1.05 -7.17 -27.12
CA VAL A 235 -0.19 -7.32 -26.33
C VAL A 235 -1.15 -6.22 -26.77
N PRO A 236 -2.26 -6.54 -27.46
CA PRO A 236 -3.19 -5.54 -27.96
C PRO A 236 -3.96 -4.87 -26.81
N ALA A 237 -4.49 -3.67 -27.07
CA ALA A 237 -5.37 -2.97 -26.11
C ALA A 237 -6.68 -3.71 -25.81
N SER A 238 -7.07 -4.66 -26.66
CA SER A 238 -8.22 -5.55 -26.46
C SER A 238 -7.91 -6.78 -25.63
N ALA A 239 -6.64 -7.00 -25.25
CA ALA A 239 -6.28 -8.12 -24.40
C ALA A 239 -6.99 -7.99 -23.04
N SER A 240 -7.33 -9.13 -22.45
CA SER A 240 -7.95 -9.20 -21.13
C SER A 240 -6.99 -9.77 -20.10
N THR A 241 -6.11 -10.68 -20.52
CA THR A 241 -5.14 -11.33 -19.62
C THR A 241 -3.75 -11.42 -20.22
N LEU A 242 -2.77 -11.21 -19.36
CA LEU A 242 -1.34 -11.37 -19.63
C LEU A 242 -0.70 -12.17 -18.49
N GLY A 243 0.04 -13.21 -18.86
CA GLY A 243 0.85 -14.03 -17.99
C GLY A 243 2.28 -14.10 -18.47
N ILE A 244 3.25 -13.92 -17.57
CA ILE A 244 4.66 -14.20 -17.86
C ILE A 244 5.18 -15.09 -16.74
N ALA A 245 5.63 -16.29 -17.08
CA ALA A 245 6.15 -17.25 -16.11
C ALA A 245 7.52 -17.78 -16.54
N PHE A 246 8.39 -18.02 -15.57
CA PHE A 246 9.64 -18.76 -15.79
C PHE A 246 9.45 -20.22 -15.38
N THR A 247 9.89 -21.12 -16.23
CA THR A 247 9.95 -22.57 -15.98
C THR A 247 11.42 -22.99 -15.92
N SER A 248 11.80 -23.64 -14.82
CA SER A 248 13.16 -24.10 -14.54
C SER A 248 13.62 -25.19 -15.50
N GLY A 249 14.92 -25.18 -15.80
CA GLY A 249 15.64 -26.25 -16.48
C GLY A 249 16.84 -26.71 -15.66
N ASP A 250 17.79 -27.37 -16.32
CA ASP A 250 19.09 -27.62 -15.71
C ASP A 250 19.93 -26.33 -15.73
N TRP A 251 20.78 -26.17 -14.71
CA TRP A 251 21.70 -25.04 -14.59
C TRP A 251 21.07 -23.64 -14.62
N ASP A 252 19.88 -23.38 -14.04
CA ASP A 252 19.27 -22.02 -14.01
C ASP A 252 20.20 -20.87 -13.51
N SER A 253 21.30 -21.17 -12.82
CA SER A 253 22.35 -20.22 -12.43
C SER A 253 23.08 -19.51 -13.57
N GLU A 254 22.94 -19.95 -14.81
CA GLU A 254 23.48 -19.26 -16.00
C GLU A 254 22.43 -18.43 -16.75
N VAL A 255 21.15 -18.60 -16.40
CA VAL A 255 20.03 -17.97 -17.10
C VAL A 255 19.77 -16.57 -16.57
N THR A 256 19.76 -15.58 -17.46
CA THR A 256 19.26 -14.24 -17.18
C THR A 256 18.32 -13.79 -18.28
N TYR A 257 17.32 -12.97 -17.95
CA TYR A 257 16.50 -12.33 -18.97
C TYR A 257 15.94 -10.99 -18.51
N GLN A 258 15.69 -10.13 -19.48
CA GLN A 258 15.01 -8.85 -19.30
C GLN A 258 13.73 -8.84 -20.13
N VAL A 259 12.70 -8.17 -19.61
CA VAL A 259 11.49 -7.86 -20.35
C VAL A 259 11.46 -6.35 -20.54
N GLU A 260 11.72 -5.92 -21.76
CA GLU A 260 11.56 -4.54 -22.19
C GLU A 260 10.11 -4.31 -22.61
N TRP A 261 9.56 -3.15 -22.28
CA TRP A 261 8.21 -2.75 -22.64
C TRP A 261 8.21 -1.38 -23.30
N THR A 262 7.36 -1.20 -24.32
CA THR A 262 7.00 0.10 -24.89
C THR A 262 5.49 0.19 -25.08
N ASP A 263 4.98 1.41 -25.23
CA ASP A 263 3.64 1.64 -25.75
C ASP A 263 3.45 0.99 -27.13
N LEU A 264 2.19 0.80 -27.53
CA LEU A 264 1.85 0.27 -28.86
C LEU A 264 2.38 1.12 -30.03
N ASN A 265 2.70 2.40 -29.78
CA ASN A 265 3.32 3.30 -30.75
C ASN A 265 4.86 3.32 -30.68
N GLY A 266 5.47 2.53 -29.79
CA GLY A 266 6.91 2.45 -29.56
C GLY A 266 7.48 3.50 -28.61
N ALA A 267 6.66 4.34 -27.98
CA ALA A 267 7.09 5.33 -26.99
C ALA A 267 7.26 4.72 -25.58
N ASN A 268 7.73 5.54 -24.64
CA ASN A 268 7.80 5.22 -23.20
C ASN A 268 8.51 3.90 -22.87
N GLY A 269 9.61 3.62 -23.57
CA GLY A 269 10.42 2.42 -23.36
C GLY A 269 10.97 2.32 -21.95
N GLN A 270 10.76 1.16 -21.32
CA GLN A 270 11.26 0.86 -19.97
C GLN A 270 11.57 -0.63 -19.82
N THR A 271 12.57 -0.94 -18.98
CA THR A 271 12.81 -2.30 -18.52
C THR A 271 11.75 -2.66 -17.49
N ALA A 272 10.78 -3.48 -17.89
CA ALA A 272 9.66 -3.90 -17.05
C ALA A 272 10.07 -4.98 -16.04
N LEU A 273 11.07 -5.80 -16.38
CA LEU A 273 11.63 -6.83 -15.51
C LEU A 273 13.09 -7.10 -15.88
N SER A 274 13.92 -7.33 -14.87
CA SER A 274 15.24 -7.95 -15.01
C SER A 274 15.33 -9.08 -14.00
N ASP A 275 15.68 -10.27 -14.46
CA ASP A 275 15.62 -11.49 -13.66
C ASP A 275 16.82 -12.40 -13.96
N GLY A 276 17.21 -13.17 -12.94
CA GLY A 276 18.42 -13.97 -12.94
C GLY A 276 19.68 -13.24 -12.42
N ALA A 277 20.81 -13.94 -12.27
CA ALA A 277 20.99 -15.38 -12.44
C ALA A 277 20.13 -16.20 -11.46
N SER A 278 19.74 -17.42 -11.85
CA SER A 278 18.76 -18.26 -11.14
C SER A 278 17.35 -17.62 -11.01
N PRO A 279 16.64 -17.38 -12.13
CA PRO A 279 15.31 -16.79 -12.08
C PRO A 279 14.33 -17.61 -11.23
N ALA A 280 13.48 -16.93 -10.45
CA ALA A 280 12.51 -17.64 -9.62
C ALA A 280 11.47 -18.38 -10.48
N VAL A 281 11.06 -19.60 -10.14
CA VAL A 281 10.01 -20.30 -10.89
C VAL A 281 8.64 -19.67 -10.66
N GLY A 282 7.82 -19.61 -11.72
CA GLY A 282 6.43 -19.15 -11.67
C GLY A 282 6.22 -17.75 -12.24
N PHE A 283 5.04 -17.20 -11.97
CA PHE A 283 4.60 -15.91 -12.52
C PHE A 283 5.46 -14.74 -12.05
N LYS A 284 5.57 -13.74 -12.92
CA LYS A 284 6.39 -12.55 -12.73
C LYS A 284 5.55 -11.31 -12.50
N ALA A 285 6.15 -10.39 -11.76
CA ALA A 285 5.66 -9.04 -11.63
C ALA A 285 6.52 -8.10 -12.46
N LEU A 286 5.88 -7.13 -13.09
CA LEU A 286 6.49 -6.12 -13.95
C LEU A 286 6.40 -4.75 -13.28
N ASN A 287 7.33 -3.87 -13.64
CA ASN A 287 7.26 -2.44 -13.33
C ASN A 287 6.98 -1.66 -14.62
N ILE A 288 5.74 -1.22 -14.81
CA ILE A 288 5.28 -0.44 -15.95
C ILE A 288 4.60 0.84 -15.45
N CYS A 289 5.24 1.99 -15.70
CA CYS A 289 4.84 3.29 -15.15
C CYS A 289 4.05 4.19 -16.13
N ASN A 290 3.44 3.64 -17.18
CA ASN A 290 2.83 4.40 -18.30
C ASN A 290 2.17 5.72 -17.88
#